data_AF-A0A2I0PBI0-F1
#
_entry.id   AF-A0A2I0PBI0-F1
#
_cell.length_a   1.000
_cell.length_b   1.000
_cell.length_c   1.000
_cell.angle_alpha   90.00
_cell.angle_beta   90.00
_cell.angle_gamma   90.00
#
_symmetry.space_group_name_H-M   'P 1'
#
loop_
_entity.id
_entity.type
_entity.pdbx_description
1 polymer ?
#
loop_
_entity_poly.entity_id
_entity_poly.type
_entity_poly.pdbx_seq_one_letter_code
_entity_poly.pdbx_strand_id
1 'polypeptide(L)'
;MINEEIKCEIKKFETEVIDLKKTLSDGGIIEDTILFYPISRKFRISFLLYNVGQENIGLQEIANDYARIIMEFDTIIIEYKELLISRITKSIQQQKEIFPEFFYYFSDIEGWTQEADHALHQRDGLEFLLMELNKMSDCEEINKNVSSLDLGFKCIYTQEIEDIIKFGCNFEIPYYPDRFWWRHPSKILAEKQARMKQHSE
;
A
#
# COMPACT_ATOMS: atom_id res chain seq x y z
N MET A 1 -0.57 -20.10 -13.52
CA MET A 1 -0.63 -18.67 -13.90
C MET A 1 -0.19 -17.80 -12.73
N ILE A 2 -0.83 -17.91 -11.56
CA ILE A 2 -0.45 -17.18 -10.33
C ILE A 2 1.01 -17.42 -9.89
N ASN A 3 1.53 -18.66 -9.95
CA ASN A 3 2.94 -18.91 -9.58
C ASN A 3 3.94 -18.14 -10.45
N GLU A 4 3.64 -17.94 -11.73
CA GLU A 4 4.50 -17.17 -12.65
C GLU A 4 4.39 -15.66 -12.37
N GLU A 5 3.22 -15.18 -11.94
CA GLU A 5 3.06 -13.81 -11.45
C GLU A 5 3.90 -13.59 -10.19
N ILE A 6 3.81 -14.48 -9.19
CA ILE A 6 4.59 -14.35 -7.95
C ILE A 6 6.09 -14.40 -8.24
N LYS A 7 6.55 -15.31 -9.12
CA LYS A 7 7.96 -15.34 -9.57
C LYS A 7 8.39 -14.05 -10.24
N CYS A 8 7.53 -13.45 -11.07
CA CYS A 8 7.80 -12.17 -11.73
C CYS A 8 7.94 -11.05 -10.70
N GLU A 9 7.06 -11.01 -9.69
CA GLU A 9 7.11 -10.03 -8.62
C GLU A 9 8.36 -10.21 -7.74
N ILE A 10 8.77 -11.45 -7.44
CA ILE A 10 10.01 -11.75 -6.70
C ILE A 10 11.25 -11.25 -7.45
N LYS A 11 11.32 -11.48 -8.77
CA LYS A 11 12.45 -11.00 -9.58
C LYS A 11 12.54 -9.47 -9.59
N LYS A 12 11.40 -8.78 -9.68
CA LYS A 12 11.38 -7.32 -9.58
C LYS A 12 11.81 -6.86 -8.20
N PHE A 13 11.33 -7.51 -7.15
CA PHE A 13 11.71 -7.20 -5.78
C PHE A 13 13.23 -7.36 -5.57
N GLU A 14 13.83 -8.43 -6.08
CA GLU A 14 15.28 -8.63 -6.00
C GLU A 14 16.06 -7.50 -6.68
N THR A 15 15.66 -7.11 -7.90
CA THR A 15 16.27 -5.98 -8.60
C THR A 15 16.14 -4.68 -7.81
N GLU A 16 14.94 -4.39 -7.29
CA GLU A 16 14.66 -3.18 -6.51
C GLU A 16 15.49 -3.14 -5.21
N VAL A 17 15.72 -4.29 -4.56
CA VAL A 17 16.58 -4.41 -3.37
C VAL A 17 18.06 -4.16 -3.71
N ILE A 18 18.53 -4.71 -4.83
CA ILE A 18 19.90 -4.49 -5.32
C ILE A 18 20.12 -3.00 -5.64
N ASP A 19 19.18 -2.38 -6.34
CA ASP A 19 19.25 -0.96 -6.72
C ASP A 19 19.20 -0.03 -5.51
N LEU A 20 18.35 -0.37 -4.52
CA LEU A 20 18.30 0.34 -3.25
C LEU A 20 19.64 0.28 -2.51
N LYS A 21 20.19 -0.92 -2.34
CA LYS A 21 21.49 -1.13 -1.66
C LYS A 21 22.60 -0.31 -2.31
N LYS A 22 22.66 -0.35 -3.64
CA LYS A 22 23.66 0.38 -4.43
C LYS A 22 23.52 1.88 -4.22
N THR A 23 22.31 2.42 -4.35
CA THR A 23 22.06 3.86 -4.20
C THR A 23 22.39 4.37 -2.80
N LEU A 24 22.06 3.59 -1.78
CA LEU A 24 22.41 3.90 -0.39
C LEU A 24 23.92 3.87 -0.15
N SER A 25 24.62 2.90 -0.74
CA SER A 25 26.08 2.74 -0.61
C SER A 25 26.85 3.86 -1.32
N ASP A 26 26.36 4.29 -2.49
CA ASP A 26 27.02 5.31 -3.32
C ASP A 26 26.78 6.74 -2.81
N GLY A 27 25.98 6.91 -1.74
CA GLY A 27 25.57 8.23 -1.24
C GLY A 27 24.76 9.03 -2.26
N GLY A 28 24.11 8.33 -3.21
CA GLY A 28 23.36 8.93 -4.30
C GLY A 28 22.11 9.68 -3.83
N ILE A 29 21.49 10.42 -4.75
CA ILE A 29 20.18 11.02 -4.49
C ILE A 29 19.16 9.88 -4.43
N ILE A 30 18.61 9.67 -3.24
CA ILE A 30 17.52 8.72 -3.00
C ILE A 30 16.22 9.42 -3.42
N GLU A 31 15.71 9.06 -4.60
CA GLU A 31 14.33 9.38 -4.99
C GLU A 31 13.35 8.58 -4.12
N ASP A 32 12.18 9.13 -3.80
CA ASP A 32 11.20 8.45 -2.93
C ASP A 32 10.76 7.09 -3.52
N THR A 33 10.78 6.98 -4.85
CA THR A 33 10.48 5.77 -5.62
C THR A 33 11.40 4.60 -5.28
N ILE A 34 12.68 4.85 -4.96
CA ILE A 34 13.66 3.78 -4.71
C ILE A 34 13.42 3.05 -3.39
N LEU A 35 12.74 3.70 -2.45
CA LEU A 35 12.29 3.11 -1.19
C LEU A 35 10.89 2.53 -1.30
N PHE A 36 10.01 3.27 -1.99
CA PHE A 36 8.62 2.89 -2.15
C PHE A 36 8.47 1.54 -2.84
N TYR A 37 9.15 1.32 -3.98
CA TYR A 37 8.95 0.11 -4.77
C TYR A 37 9.30 -1.18 -4.01
N PRO A 38 10.50 -1.33 -3.41
CA PRO A 38 10.83 -2.56 -2.68
C PRO A 38 9.93 -2.75 -1.45
N ILE A 39 9.56 -1.69 -0.74
CA ILE A 39 8.64 -1.78 0.40
C ILE A 39 7.26 -2.28 -0.06
N SER A 40 6.70 -1.67 -1.11
CA SER A 40 5.41 -2.07 -1.68
C SER A 40 5.44 -3.51 -2.19
N ARG A 41 6.51 -3.91 -2.89
CA ARG A 41 6.72 -5.29 -3.36
C ARG A 41 6.77 -6.29 -2.20
N LYS A 42 7.53 -5.97 -1.14
CA LYS A 42 7.62 -6.78 0.08
C LYS A 42 6.24 -7.12 0.60
N PHE A 43 5.36 -6.13 0.78
CA PHE A 43 4.02 -6.39 1.29
C PHE A 43 3.13 -7.12 0.28
N ARG A 44 3.14 -6.71 -0.99
CA ARG A 44 2.34 -7.37 -2.04
C ARG A 44 2.66 -8.86 -2.16
N ILE A 45 3.94 -9.22 -2.24
CA ILE A 45 4.37 -10.62 -2.34
C ILE A 45 3.98 -11.38 -1.08
N SER A 46 4.13 -10.79 0.11
CA SER A 46 3.70 -11.40 1.37
C SER A 46 2.20 -11.72 1.36
N PHE A 47 1.36 -10.78 0.92
CA PHE A 47 -0.08 -10.99 0.83
C PHE A 47 -0.45 -12.04 -0.22
N LEU A 48 0.22 -12.05 -1.37
CA LEU A 48 0.01 -13.07 -2.39
C LEU A 48 0.41 -14.46 -1.87
N LEU A 49 1.58 -14.58 -1.25
CA LEU A 49 2.04 -15.85 -0.67
C LEU A 49 1.12 -16.33 0.46
N TYR A 50 0.59 -15.44 1.29
CA TYR A 50 -0.33 -15.82 2.36
C TYR A 50 -1.67 -16.33 1.79
N ASN A 51 -2.26 -15.61 0.83
CA ASN A 51 -3.59 -15.93 0.31
C ASN A 51 -3.58 -17.07 -0.73
N VAL A 52 -2.50 -17.21 -1.51
CA VAL A 52 -2.33 -18.27 -2.52
C VAL A 52 -1.63 -19.51 -1.93
N GLY A 53 -0.73 -19.31 -0.97
CA GLY A 53 0.13 -20.35 -0.38
C GLY A 53 -0.60 -21.46 0.34
N GLN A 54 -1.81 -21.20 0.81
CA GLN A 54 -2.66 -22.19 1.49
C GLN A 54 -3.12 -23.31 0.54
N GLU A 55 -3.13 -23.09 -0.78
CA GLU A 55 -3.82 -23.98 -1.73
C GLU A 55 -2.90 -24.65 -2.77
N ASN A 56 -1.61 -24.29 -2.87
CA ASN A 56 -0.75 -24.72 -3.99
C ASN A 56 0.53 -25.47 -3.58
N ILE A 57 0.66 -26.72 -4.06
CA ILE A 57 1.88 -27.53 -4.00
C ILE A 57 2.93 -26.92 -4.94
N GLY A 58 4.12 -26.58 -4.43
CA GLY A 58 5.24 -26.04 -5.23
C GLY A 58 5.64 -24.59 -4.91
N LEU A 59 5.03 -23.95 -3.91
CA LEU A 59 5.39 -22.59 -3.48
C LEU A 59 6.60 -22.52 -2.55
N GLN A 60 7.15 -23.66 -2.10
CA GLN A 60 8.26 -23.67 -1.16
C GLN A 60 9.52 -23.00 -1.71
N GLU A 61 9.88 -23.26 -2.97
CA GLU A 61 11.04 -22.63 -3.61
C GLU A 61 10.86 -21.11 -3.73
N ILE A 62 9.68 -20.69 -4.17
CA ILE A 62 9.27 -19.28 -4.27
C ILE A 62 9.32 -18.60 -2.89
N ALA A 63 8.81 -19.27 -1.85
CA ALA A 63 8.84 -18.76 -0.49
C ALA A 63 10.27 -18.65 0.06
N ASN A 64 11.14 -19.61 -0.27
CA ASN A 64 12.56 -19.57 0.12
C ASN A 64 13.29 -18.41 -0.57
N ASP A 65 13.06 -18.19 -1.86
CA ASP A 65 13.64 -17.05 -2.60
C ASP A 65 13.18 -15.72 -2.01
N TYR A 66 11.88 -15.59 -1.76
CA TYR A 66 11.32 -14.41 -1.12
C TYR A 66 11.92 -14.19 0.27
N ALA A 67 12.04 -15.23 1.11
CA ALA A 67 12.63 -15.14 2.43
C ALA A 67 14.09 -14.65 2.38
N ARG A 68 14.89 -15.16 1.44
CA ARG A 68 16.28 -14.70 1.23
C ARG A 68 16.33 -13.21 0.89
N ILE A 69 15.51 -12.76 -0.07
CA ILE A 69 15.50 -11.36 -0.50
C ILE A 69 15.01 -10.44 0.64
N ILE A 70 14.01 -10.89 1.42
CA ILE A 70 13.56 -10.17 2.61
C ILE A 70 14.67 -10.02 3.65
N MET A 71 15.46 -11.07 3.90
CA MET A 71 16.59 -10.96 4.82
C MET A 71 17.62 -9.92 4.36
N GLU A 72 17.92 -9.88 3.07
CA GLU A 72 18.81 -8.85 2.52
C GLU A 72 18.20 -7.45 2.64
N PHE A 73 16.92 -7.30 2.29
CA PHE A 73 16.20 -6.05 2.45
C PHE A 73 16.18 -5.56 3.90
N ASP A 74 15.82 -6.42 4.85
CA ASP A 74 15.78 -6.07 6.28
C ASP A 74 17.18 -5.73 6.81
N THR A 75 18.23 -6.37 6.29
CA THR A 75 19.62 -5.99 6.61
C THR A 75 19.93 -4.57 6.16
N ILE A 76 19.53 -4.18 4.94
CA ILE A 76 19.67 -2.81 4.44
C ILE A 76 18.87 -1.83 5.30
N ILE A 77 17.64 -2.19 5.69
CA ILE A 77 16.81 -1.36 6.55
C ILE A 77 17.49 -1.09 7.89
N ILE A 78 18.12 -2.10 8.49
CA ILE A 78 18.87 -1.96 9.75
C ILE A 78 20.12 -1.10 9.56
N GLU A 79 20.90 -1.37 8.50
CA GLU A 79 22.17 -0.69 8.24
C GLU A 79 21.97 0.81 7.99
N TYR A 80 20.92 1.18 7.25
CA TYR A 80 20.63 2.57 6.86
C TYR A 80 19.49 3.20 7.66
N LYS A 81 19.11 2.61 8.79
CA LYS A 81 17.91 2.95 9.57
C LYS A 81 17.66 4.45 9.73
N GLU A 82 18.64 5.21 10.22
CA GLU A 82 18.49 6.65 10.49
C GLU A 82 18.21 7.46 9.23
N LEU A 83 18.92 7.14 8.14
CA LEU A 83 18.70 7.77 6.84
C LEU A 83 17.31 7.44 6.30
N LEU A 84 16.89 6.19 6.44
CA LEU A 84 15.59 5.70 5.98
C LEU A 84 14.43 6.31 6.75
N ILE A 85 14.53 6.41 8.09
CA ILE A 85 13.54 7.12 8.91
C ILE A 85 13.37 8.54 8.39
N SER A 86 14.47 9.29 8.26
CA SER A 86 14.41 10.68 7.79
C SER A 86 13.73 10.80 6.42
N ARG A 87 14.03 9.89 5.50
CA ARG A 87 13.46 9.87 4.15
C ARG A 87 11.99 9.52 4.16
N ILE A 88 11.62 8.41 4.79
CA ILE A 88 10.24 7.94 4.87
C ILE A 88 9.35 9.00 5.55
N THR A 89 9.83 9.62 6.64
CA THR A 89 9.11 10.73 7.29
C THR A 89 8.87 11.88 6.32
N LYS A 90 9.88 12.29 5.53
CA LYS A 90 9.74 13.34 4.53
C LYS A 90 8.73 12.95 3.43
N SER A 91 8.81 11.75 2.89
CA SER A 91 7.89 11.29 1.84
C SER A 91 6.45 11.24 2.34
N ILE A 92 6.23 10.80 3.59
CA ILE A 92 4.91 10.84 4.25
C ILE A 92 4.40 12.28 4.40
N GLN A 93 5.27 13.22 4.81
CA GLN A 93 4.88 14.63 4.92
C GLN A 93 4.46 15.23 3.57
N GLN A 94 5.20 14.93 2.50
CA GLN A 94 4.86 15.38 1.15
C GLN A 94 3.54 14.76 0.64
N GLN A 95 3.34 13.47 0.85
CA GLN A 95 2.09 12.81 0.48
C GLN A 95 0.90 13.33 1.29
N LYS A 96 1.11 13.70 2.56
CA LYS A 96 0.09 14.35 3.39
C LYS A 96 -0.35 15.70 2.81
N GLU A 97 0.56 16.47 2.22
CA GLU A 97 0.24 17.76 1.58
C GLU A 97 -0.60 17.57 0.31
N ILE A 98 -0.40 16.47 -0.40
CA ILE A 98 -1.16 16.10 -1.61
C ILE A 98 -2.48 15.40 -1.25
N PHE A 99 -2.58 14.81 -0.06
CA PHE A 99 -3.73 14.03 0.37
C PHE A 99 -5.09 14.77 0.24
N PRO A 100 -5.17 16.08 0.52
CA PRO A 100 -6.39 16.84 0.29
C PRO A 100 -6.88 16.83 -1.17
N GLU A 101 -5.97 16.73 -2.14
CA GLU A 101 -6.30 16.65 -3.56
C GLU A 101 -7.01 15.33 -3.89
N PHE A 102 -6.79 14.26 -3.11
CA PHE A 102 -7.55 13.03 -3.27
C PHE A 102 -9.04 13.24 -3.11
N PHE A 103 -9.46 14.07 -2.14
CA PHE A 103 -10.87 14.36 -1.93
C PHE A 103 -11.53 14.98 -3.15
N TYR A 104 -10.78 15.79 -3.90
CA TYR A 104 -11.30 16.45 -5.08
C TYR A 104 -11.73 15.43 -6.14
N TYR A 105 -10.90 14.41 -6.41
CA TYR A 105 -11.18 13.37 -7.40
C TYR A 105 -12.41 12.52 -7.07
N PHE A 106 -12.75 12.37 -5.79
CA PHE A 106 -13.95 11.63 -5.38
C PHE A 106 -15.17 12.53 -5.18
N SER A 107 -15.03 13.85 -5.27
CA SER A 107 -16.12 14.81 -4.98
C SER A 107 -16.72 15.49 -6.23
N ASP A 108 -16.02 15.50 -7.36
CA ASP A 108 -16.49 16.09 -8.61
C ASP A 108 -16.80 14.99 -9.64
N ILE A 109 -18.03 14.98 -10.15
CA ILE A 109 -18.71 13.89 -10.87
C ILE A 109 -18.11 13.56 -12.27
N GLU A 110 -17.10 14.31 -12.72
CA GLU A 110 -16.43 14.07 -14.01
C GLU A 110 -15.14 13.27 -13.87
N GLY A 111 -15.30 12.05 -13.36
CA GLY A 111 -14.52 10.93 -13.83
C GLY A 111 -13.88 10.10 -12.73
N TRP A 112 -14.39 8.87 -12.64
CA TRP A 112 -13.65 7.72 -12.14
C TRP A 112 -12.47 7.44 -13.07
N THR A 113 -11.50 8.34 -13.07
CA THR A 113 -10.44 8.46 -14.06
C THR A 113 -9.16 7.75 -13.63
N GLN A 114 -8.13 7.81 -14.47
CA GLN A 114 -6.78 7.37 -14.13
C GLN A 114 -6.24 8.09 -12.87
N GLU A 115 -6.69 9.31 -12.60
CA GLU A 115 -6.33 10.11 -11.43
C GLU A 115 -6.85 9.48 -10.13
N ALA A 116 -8.07 8.94 -10.11
CA ALA A 116 -8.60 8.25 -8.94
C ALA A 116 -7.85 6.93 -8.67
N ASP A 117 -7.50 6.18 -9.71
CA ASP A 117 -6.65 4.99 -9.56
C ASP A 117 -5.25 5.37 -9.05
N HIS A 118 -4.65 6.42 -9.62
CA HIS A 118 -3.37 6.95 -9.16
C HIS A 118 -3.42 7.38 -7.69
N ALA A 119 -4.49 8.04 -7.27
CA ALA A 119 -4.73 8.45 -5.90
C ALA A 119 -4.73 7.27 -4.93
N LEU A 120 -5.44 6.18 -5.26
CA LEU A 120 -5.46 4.98 -4.44
C LEU A 120 -4.09 4.30 -4.39
N HIS A 121 -3.33 4.30 -5.50
CA HIS A 121 -1.96 3.80 -5.51
C HIS A 121 -1.01 4.63 -4.62
N GLN A 122 -1.17 5.96 -4.62
CA GLN A 122 -0.44 6.82 -3.69
C GLN A 122 -0.83 6.52 -2.23
N ARG A 123 -2.11 6.28 -1.94
CA ARG A 123 -2.57 5.89 -0.60
C ARG A 123 -2.02 4.54 -0.15
N ASP A 124 -1.96 3.53 -1.03
CA ASP A 124 -1.29 2.26 -0.74
C ASP A 124 0.16 2.49 -0.33
N GLY A 125 0.85 3.35 -1.07
CA GLY A 125 2.18 3.84 -0.77
C GLY A 125 2.35 4.35 0.63
N LEU A 126 1.52 5.33 0.97
CA LEU A 126 1.50 5.94 2.29
C LEU A 126 1.35 4.87 3.38
N GLU A 127 0.45 3.91 3.18
CA GLU A 127 0.23 2.83 4.15
C GLU A 127 1.47 1.96 4.31
N PHE A 128 2.08 1.53 3.20
CA PHE A 128 3.28 0.71 3.26
C PHE A 128 4.46 1.42 3.92
N LEU A 129 4.65 2.72 3.62
CA LEU A 129 5.66 3.55 4.25
C LEU A 129 5.42 3.70 5.75
N LEU A 130 4.18 3.94 6.18
CA LEU A 130 3.81 3.98 7.60
C LEU A 130 4.06 2.64 8.28
N MET A 131 3.76 1.53 7.62
CA MET A 131 4.01 0.19 8.16
C MET A 131 5.49 -0.05 8.44
N GLU A 132 6.40 0.41 7.57
CA GLU A 132 7.84 0.30 7.82
C GLU A 132 8.32 1.33 8.85
N LEU A 133 7.87 2.59 8.78
CA LEU A 133 8.28 3.62 9.73
C LEU A 133 7.90 3.26 11.18
N ASN A 134 6.69 2.73 11.39
CA ASN A 134 6.21 2.29 12.71
C ASN A 134 7.03 1.16 13.34
N LYS A 135 7.81 0.40 12.54
CA LYS A 135 8.75 -0.60 13.08
C LYS A 135 10.05 0.02 13.57
N MET A 136 10.38 1.21 13.08
CA MET A 136 11.69 1.83 13.24
C MET A 136 11.70 3.01 14.21
N SER A 137 10.60 3.77 14.30
CA SER A 137 10.46 4.92 15.19
C SER A 137 9.06 5.02 15.80
N ASP A 138 8.96 5.83 16.85
CA ASP A 138 7.66 6.32 17.31
C ASP A 138 7.07 7.27 16.26
N CYS A 139 5.84 7.00 15.84
CA CYS A 139 5.14 7.72 14.79
C CYS A 139 3.78 8.22 15.26
N GLU A 140 3.53 8.33 16.57
CA GLU A 140 2.21 8.65 17.11
C GLU A 140 1.56 9.88 16.44
N GLU A 141 2.32 10.97 16.27
CA GLU A 141 1.82 12.19 15.63
C GLU A 141 1.49 11.99 14.15
N ILE A 142 2.37 11.31 13.40
CA ILE A 142 2.16 11.01 11.98
C ILE A 142 0.92 10.12 11.82
N ASN A 143 0.79 9.07 12.63
CA ASN A 143 -0.35 8.16 12.64
C ASN A 143 -1.66 8.90 12.95
N LYS A 144 -1.67 9.81 13.94
CA LYS A 144 -2.85 10.63 14.26
C LYS A 144 -3.27 11.50 13.08
N ASN A 145 -2.30 12.12 12.42
CA ASN A 145 -2.55 12.97 11.26
C ASN A 145 -3.14 12.17 10.09
N VAL A 146 -2.52 11.03 9.73
CA VAL A 146 -3.02 10.16 8.65
C VAL A 146 -4.39 9.59 8.99
N SER A 147 -4.61 9.15 10.22
CA SER A 147 -5.92 8.63 10.67
C SER A 147 -7.01 9.70 10.55
N SER A 148 -6.70 10.96 10.86
CA SER A 148 -7.65 12.07 10.74
C SER A 148 -8.04 12.33 9.27
N LEU A 149 -7.08 12.23 8.36
CA LEU A 149 -7.34 12.32 6.92
C LEU A 149 -8.13 11.12 6.39
N ASP A 150 -7.79 9.91 6.83
CA ASP A 150 -8.51 8.68 6.47
C ASP A 150 -9.97 8.71 6.92
N LEU A 151 -10.28 9.34 8.07
CA LEU A 151 -11.67 9.50 8.51
C LEU A 151 -12.49 10.34 7.53
N GLY A 152 -11.93 11.47 7.09
CA GLY A 152 -12.53 12.28 6.03
C GLY A 152 -12.70 11.47 4.75
N PHE A 153 -11.64 10.75 4.35
CA PHE A 153 -11.61 10.03 3.09
C PHE A 153 -12.63 8.91 3.08
N LYS A 154 -12.70 8.15 4.17
CA LYS A 154 -13.69 7.09 4.34
C LYS A 154 -15.12 7.61 4.29
N CYS A 155 -15.38 8.83 4.78
CA CYS A 155 -16.70 9.44 4.71
C CYS A 155 -17.14 9.63 3.24
N ILE A 156 -16.32 10.31 2.44
CA ILE A 156 -16.60 10.57 1.02
C ILE A 156 -16.62 9.26 0.23
N TYR A 157 -15.63 8.39 0.42
CA TYR A 157 -15.57 7.07 -0.22
C TYR A 157 -16.81 6.21 0.07
N THR A 158 -17.35 6.27 1.30
CA THR A 158 -18.59 5.55 1.65
C THR A 158 -19.83 6.20 1.03
N GLN A 159 -19.86 7.54 0.91
CA GLN A 159 -20.96 8.26 0.26
C GLN A 159 -21.07 7.85 -1.21
N GLU A 160 -19.94 7.79 -1.91
CA GLU A 160 -19.83 7.51 -3.34
C GLU A 160 -19.65 6.02 -3.68
N ILE A 161 -19.83 5.11 -2.71
CA ILE A 161 -19.44 3.70 -2.86
C ILE A 161 -20.15 2.96 -4.01
N GLU A 162 -21.40 3.32 -4.31
CA GLU A 162 -22.15 2.73 -5.42
C GLU A 162 -21.51 3.07 -6.77
N ASP A 163 -21.07 4.31 -6.94
CA ASP A 163 -20.39 4.75 -8.15
C ASP A 163 -18.96 4.20 -8.22
N ILE A 164 -18.25 4.13 -7.09
CA ILE A 164 -16.95 3.44 -6.98
C ILE A 164 -17.06 2.00 -7.49
N ILE A 165 -18.07 1.24 -7.04
CA ILE A 165 -18.24 -0.15 -7.48
C ILE A 165 -18.61 -0.22 -8.96
N LYS A 166 -19.44 0.71 -9.43
CA LYS A 166 -19.93 0.71 -10.81
C LYS A 166 -18.84 1.07 -11.83
N PHE A 167 -17.95 2.00 -11.48
CA PHE A 167 -16.98 2.57 -12.42
C PHE A 167 -15.51 2.24 -12.08
N GLY A 168 -15.19 1.99 -10.81
CA GLY A 168 -13.86 1.66 -10.29
C GLY A 168 -13.59 0.17 -10.20
N CYS A 169 -13.89 -0.60 -11.25
CA CYS A 169 -13.79 -2.07 -11.22
C CYS A 169 -12.39 -2.63 -10.87
N ASN A 170 -11.33 -1.82 -10.99
CA ASN A 170 -9.97 -2.20 -10.66
C ASN A 170 -9.54 -1.85 -9.22
N PHE A 171 -10.42 -1.23 -8.41
CA PHE A 171 -10.05 -0.80 -7.07
C PHE A 171 -10.09 -1.94 -6.04
N GLU A 172 -10.89 -2.97 -6.31
CA GLU A 172 -10.98 -4.14 -5.45
C GLU A 172 -9.70 -4.99 -5.57
N ILE A 173 -8.98 -5.13 -4.46
CA ILE A 173 -7.79 -5.99 -4.35
C ILE A 173 -8.02 -6.94 -3.17
N PRO A 174 -8.74 -8.06 -3.37
CA PRO A 174 -9.29 -8.87 -2.29
C PRO A 174 -8.26 -9.47 -1.33
N TYR A 175 -7.01 -9.61 -1.79
CA TYR A 175 -5.93 -10.20 -1.01
C TYR A 175 -5.23 -9.19 -0.08
N TYR A 176 -5.52 -7.89 -0.18
CA TYR A 176 -4.99 -6.91 0.76
C TYR A 176 -5.66 -7.06 2.14
N PRO A 177 -4.96 -6.80 3.25
CA PRO A 177 -5.58 -6.82 4.57
C PRO A 177 -6.63 -5.72 4.77
N ASP A 178 -7.49 -5.89 5.77
CA ASP A 178 -8.57 -4.94 6.13
C ASP A 178 -8.12 -3.50 6.38
N ARG A 179 -6.86 -3.29 6.79
CA ARG A 179 -6.32 -1.95 6.99
C ARG A 179 -6.26 -1.12 5.70
N PHE A 180 -6.20 -1.78 4.54
CA PHE A 180 -6.33 -1.17 3.21
C PHE A 180 -7.80 -1.11 2.80
N TRP A 181 -8.67 -0.57 3.65
CA TRP A 181 -10.12 -0.62 3.47
C TRP A 181 -10.57 -0.04 2.11
N TRP A 182 -9.87 0.95 1.56
CA TRP A 182 -10.12 1.54 0.24
C TRP A 182 -9.85 0.59 -0.94
N ARG A 183 -9.24 -0.57 -0.69
CA ARG A 183 -9.09 -1.68 -1.64
C ARG A 183 -10.17 -2.76 -1.49
N HIS A 184 -11.14 -2.54 -0.60
CA HIS A 184 -12.28 -3.44 -0.33
C HIS A 184 -13.64 -2.73 -0.52
N PRO A 185 -13.90 -2.08 -1.68
CA PRO A 185 -15.14 -1.34 -1.88
C PRO A 185 -16.39 -2.20 -1.68
N SER A 186 -16.35 -3.48 -2.06
CA SER A 186 -17.47 -4.42 -1.85
C SER A 186 -17.84 -4.58 -0.37
N LYS A 187 -16.83 -4.61 0.52
CA LYS A 187 -17.05 -4.69 1.97
C LYS A 187 -17.69 -3.43 2.53
N ILE A 188 -17.26 -2.26 2.05
CA ILE A 188 -17.81 -0.96 2.46
C ILE A 188 -19.27 -0.82 2.02
N LEU A 189 -19.61 -1.26 0.81
CA LEU A 189 -20.99 -1.27 0.35
C LEU A 189 -21.88 -2.14 1.25
N ALA A 190 -21.42 -3.34 1.60
CA ALA A 190 -22.14 -4.22 2.51
C ALA A 190 -22.37 -3.57 3.89
N GLU A 191 -21.34 -2.92 4.44
CA GLU A 191 -21.43 -2.16 5.70
C GLU A 191 -22.40 -0.96 5.62
N LYS A 192 -22.46 -0.26 4.48
CA LYS A 192 -23.42 0.83 4.23
C LYS A 192 -24.85 0.29 4.21
N GLN A 193 -25.11 -0.77 3.46
CA GLN A 193 -26.42 -1.39 3.34
C GLN A 193 -26.92 -1.97 4.67
N ALA A 194 -26.05 -2.58 5.46
CA ALA A 194 -26.39 -3.10 6.79
C ALA A 194 -26.84 -1.97 7.74
N ARG A 195 -26.14 -0.82 7.74
CA ARG A 195 -26.52 0.35 8.55
C ARG A 195 -27.87 0.93 8.15
N MET A 196 -28.18 1.01 6.86
CA MET A 196 -29.47 1.53 6.40
C MET A 196 -30.65 0.65 6.82
N LYS A 197 -30.48 -0.68 6.82
CA LYS A 197 -31.52 -1.61 7.29
C LYS A 197 -31.83 -1.43 8.78
N GLN A 198 -30.81 -1.22 9.62
CA GLN A 198 -30.97 -1.00 11.06
C GLN A 198 -31.70 0.31 11.42
N HIS A 199 -31.67 1.32 10.55
CA HIS A 199 -32.37 2.59 10.76
C HIS A 199 -33.78 2.62 10.15
N SER A 200 -34.18 1.54 9.49
CA SER A 200 -35.51 1.38 8.87
C SER A 200 -36.45 0.50 9.71
N GLU A 201 -35.95 -0.05 10.83
CA GLU A 201 -36.67 -0.81 11.86
C GLU A 201 -36.93 0.07 13.09
#